data_AF-A0A9E7KQX3-F1
#
_entry.id   AF-A0A9E7KQX3-F1
#
_cell.length_a   1.000
_cell.length_b   1.000
_cell.length_c   1.000
_cell.angle_alpha   90.00
_cell.angle_beta   90.00
_cell.angle_gamma   90.00
#
_symmetry.space_group_name_H-M   'P 1'
#
loop_
_entity.id
_entity.type
_entity.pdbx_description
1 polymer ?
#
loop_
_entity_poly.entity_id
_entity_poly.type
_entity_poly.pdbx_seq_one_letter_code
_entity_poly.pdbx_strand_id
1 'polypeptide(L)'
;MKYLHAAITEALRVYPPVPIDSRVAVADDVLPDGTCVKAGWFADYCPYAMARDEGLWGTDCRDFKPERWLDEKGEFVGMDAARFPVFNAGPRTCMGKEMAYVQMKAVAAAVIRRFRVEVAALEHSGGGEVSVPEHEMSITLRMKGGLPVRLKRRMK
;
A
#
# COMPACT_ATOMS: atom_id res chain seq x y z
N MET A 1 -6.14 5.08 -18.26
CA MET A 1 -5.95 3.89 -17.41
C MET A 1 -6.36 4.22 -15.96
N LYS A 2 -7.60 4.64 -15.73
CA LYS A 2 -8.05 5.16 -14.41
C LYS A 2 -8.18 4.02 -13.39
N TYR A 3 -8.87 2.95 -13.79
CA TYR A 3 -9.02 1.77 -12.95
C TYR A 3 -7.68 1.12 -12.57
N LEU A 4 -6.71 1.07 -13.49
CA LEU A 4 -5.37 0.55 -13.17
C LEU A 4 -4.64 1.44 -12.13
N HIS A 5 -4.78 2.76 -12.23
CA HIS A 5 -4.20 3.68 -11.26
C HIS A 5 -4.86 3.51 -9.89
N ALA A 6 -6.19 3.41 -9.85
CA ALA A 6 -6.96 3.11 -8.65
C ALA A 6 -6.55 1.79 -8.00
N ALA A 7 -6.41 0.71 -8.79
CA ALA A 7 -6.00 -0.59 -8.29
C ALA A 7 -4.56 -0.61 -7.74
N ILE A 8 -3.63 0.11 -8.38
CA ILE A 8 -2.27 0.30 -7.85
C ILE A 8 -2.30 1.09 -6.55
N THR A 9 -3.11 2.15 -6.48
CA THR A 9 -3.23 2.99 -5.28
C THR A 9 -3.82 2.20 -4.11
N GLU A 10 -4.83 1.37 -4.37
CA GLU A 10 -5.41 0.47 -3.37
C GLU A 10 -4.42 -0.61 -2.92
N ALA A 11 -3.60 -1.14 -3.84
CA ALA A 11 -2.54 -2.08 -3.48
C ALA A 11 -1.50 -1.45 -2.55
N LEU A 12 -1.10 -0.21 -2.84
CA LEU A 12 -0.20 0.58 -1.99
C LEU A 12 -0.82 0.91 -0.63
N ARG A 13 -2.14 1.11 -0.56
CA ARG A 13 -2.84 1.32 0.72
C ARG A 13 -2.72 0.09 1.59
N VAL A 14 -3.13 -1.07 1.08
CA VAL A 14 -3.16 -2.31 1.88
C VAL A 14 -1.76 -2.86 2.15
N TYR A 15 -0.84 -2.72 1.19
CA TYR A 15 0.54 -3.21 1.27
C TYR A 15 1.54 -2.09 0.93
N PRO A 16 1.71 -1.10 1.83
CA PRO A 16 2.65 -0.01 1.62
C PRO A 16 4.10 -0.54 1.59
N PRO A 17 4.96 -0.06 0.68
CA PRO A 17 6.34 -0.49 0.61
C PRO A 17 7.11 -0.26 1.91
N VAL A 18 6.85 0.85 2.61
CA VAL A 18 7.40 1.16 3.94
C VAL A 18 6.24 1.06 4.95
N PRO A 19 6.21 0.04 5.82
CA PRO A 19 5.05 -0.21 6.68
C PRO A 19 5.03 0.67 7.94
N ILE A 20 6.19 1.17 8.38
CA ILE A 20 6.38 2.09 9.51
C ILE A 20 7.36 3.17 9.07
N ASP A 21 6.97 4.42 9.27
CA ASP A 21 7.80 5.60 9.03
C ASP A 21 8.14 6.25 10.36
N SER A 22 9.44 6.50 10.58
CA SER A 22 9.93 7.08 11.83
C SER A 22 10.43 8.50 11.65
N ARG A 23 10.23 9.33 12.68
CA ARG A 23 10.83 10.67 12.81
C ARG A 23 11.42 10.80 14.21
N VAL A 24 12.43 11.63 14.37
CA VAL A 24 13.00 11.93 15.69
C VAL A 24 12.69 13.39 16.03
N ALA A 25 12.08 13.61 17.20
CA ALA A 25 11.82 14.95 17.70
C ALA A 25 13.15 15.66 18.01
N VAL A 26 13.38 16.82 17.41
CA VAL A 26 14.62 17.60 17.61
C VAL A 26 14.56 18.48 18.86
N ALA A 27 13.36 18.75 19.37
CA ALA A 27 13.07 19.53 20.56
C ALA A 27 11.80 18.97 21.21
N ASP A 28 11.54 19.38 22.45
CA ASP A 28 10.28 19.09 23.13
C ASP A 28 9.12 19.78 22.39
N ASP A 29 7.98 19.09 22.28
CA ASP A 29 6.78 19.58 21.59
C ASP A 29 5.51 18.95 22.18
N VAL A 30 4.35 19.48 21.82
CA VAL A 30 3.02 18.97 22.19
C VAL A 30 2.18 18.80 20.94
N LEU A 31 1.75 17.56 20.68
CA LEU A 31 0.87 17.25 19.55
C LEU A 31 -0.50 17.95 19.71
N PRO A 32 -1.29 18.11 18.63
CA PRO A 32 -2.57 18.80 18.68
C PRO A 32 -3.60 18.21 19.67
N ASP A 33 -3.43 16.95 20.09
CA ASP A 33 -4.26 16.27 21.08
C ASP A 33 -3.78 16.46 22.54
N GLY A 34 -2.70 17.22 22.75
CA GLY A 34 -2.08 17.45 24.05
C GLY A 34 -0.99 16.45 24.43
N THR A 35 -0.67 15.47 23.57
CA THR A 35 0.39 14.50 23.83
C THR A 35 1.77 15.17 23.81
N CYS A 36 2.51 15.10 24.93
CA CYS A 36 3.87 15.61 25.00
C CYS A 36 4.88 14.67 24.34
N VAL A 37 5.78 15.23 23.52
CA VAL A 37 6.91 14.55 22.88
C VAL A 37 8.19 15.23 23.31
N LYS A 38 9.21 14.46 23.73
CA LYS A 38 10.49 15.02 24.16
C LYS A 38 11.55 14.94 23.06
N ALA A 39 12.53 15.83 23.11
CA ALA A 39 13.71 15.76 22.26
C ALA A 39 14.35 14.35 22.32
N GLY A 40 14.67 13.82 21.14
CA GLY A 40 15.23 12.48 20.96
C GLY A 40 14.21 11.34 20.90
N TRP A 41 12.91 11.60 21.14
CA TRP A 41 11.88 10.57 20.99
C TRP A 41 11.58 10.27 19.52
N PHE A 42 11.26 9.01 19.25
CA PHE A 42 10.69 8.59 17.99
C PHE A 42 9.20 8.96 17.93
N ALA A 43 8.80 9.61 16.85
CA ALA A 43 7.43 9.93 16.51
C ALA A 43 7.09 9.18 15.22
N ASP A 44 6.57 7.98 15.39
CA ASP A 44 6.35 7.03 14.30
C ASP A 44 4.88 6.98 13.91
N TYR A 45 4.62 6.75 12.63
CA TYR A 45 3.31 6.36 12.15
C TYR A 45 3.44 5.08 11.32
N CYS A 46 2.38 4.28 11.32
CA CYS A 46 2.36 2.97 10.68
C CYS A 46 1.35 2.98 9.53
N PRO A 47 1.76 3.35 8.29
CA PRO A 47 0.87 3.28 7.13
C PRO A 47 0.16 1.93 6.99
N TYR A 48 0.83 0.83 7.34
CA TYR A 48 0.25 -0.51 7.29
C TYR A 48 -0.94 -0.68 8.24
N ALA A 49 -0.84 -0.15 9.46
CA ALA A 49 -1.92 -0.18 10.45
C ALA A 49 -3.02 0.83 10.09
N MET A 50 -2.64 2.06 9.72
CA MET A 50 -3.56 3.12 9.31
C MET A 50 -4.45 2.69 8.14
N ALA A 51 -3.92 1.92 7.18
CA ALA A 51 -4.69 1.36 6.09
C ALA A 51 -5.81 0.41 6.53
N ARG A 52 -5.69 -0.22 7.71
CA ARG A 52 -6.65 -1.18 8.26
C ARG A 52 -7.46 -0.61 9.42
N ASP A 53 -7.37 0.69 9.63
CA ASP A 53 -8.13 1.40 10.64
C ASP A 53 -9.53 1.71 10.11
N GLU A 54 -10.57 1.26 10.83
CA GLU A 54 -11.96 1.47 10.45
C GLU A 54 -12.38 2.94 10.58
N GLY A 55 -11.77 3.71 11.50
CA GLY A 55 -12.02 5.14 11.62
C GLY A 55 -11.54 5.92 10.40
N LEU A 56 -10.43 5.49 9.79
CA LEU A 56 -9.89 6.07 8.58
C LEU A 56 -10.54 5.51 7.31
N TRP A 57 -10.87 4.23 7.23
CA TRP A 57 -11.24 3.60 5.95
C TRP A 57 -12.62 2.94 5.92
N GLY A 58 -13.36 2.97 7.03
CA GLY A 58 -14.65 2.30 7.19
C GLY A 58 -14.50 0.80 7.48
N THR A 59 -15.63 0.12 7.64
CA THR A 59 -15.68 -1.32 7.96
C THR A 59 -15.11 -2.21 6.84
N ASP A 60 -15.07 -1.70 5.61
CA ASP A 60 -14.47 -2.36 4.44
C ASP A 60 -12.97 -2.03 4.25
N CYS A 61 -12.29 -1.54 5.31
CA CYS A 61 -10.87 -1.16 5.28
C CYS A 61 -9.93 -2.31 4.88
N ARG A 62 -10.32 -3.56 5.14
CA ARG A 62 -9.55 -4.76 4.80
C ARG A 62 -9.81 -5.27 3.39
N ASP A 63 -10.84 -4.76 2.72
CA ASP A 63 -11.19 -5.17 1.38
C ASP A 63 -10.29 -4.46 0.35
N PHE A 64 -9.87 -5.20 -0.67
CA PHE A 64 -9.21 -4.62 -1.84
C PHE A 64 -10.28 -4.05 -2.78
N LYS A 65 -10.49 -2.73 -2.73
CA LYS A 65 -11.56 -2.03 -3.47
C LYS A 65 -11.01 -0.82 -4.24
N PRO A 66 -10.51 -1.01 -5.47
CA PRO A 66 -10.06 0.09 -6.33
C PRO A 66 -11.09 1.20 -6.51
N GLU A 67 -12.38 0.87 -6.50
CA GLU A 67 -13.51 1.78 -6.68
C GLU A 67 -13.55 2.90 -5.64
N ARG A 68 -12.91 2.71 -4.48
CA ARG A 68 -12.77 3.74 -3.44
C ARG A 68 -12.03 4.99 -3.89
N TRP A 69 -11.22 4.84 -4.94
CA TRP A 69 -10.42 5.92 -5.54
C TRP A 69 -11.09 6.52 -6.77
N LEU A 70 -12.35 6.19 -7.03
CA LEU A 70 -13.09 6.62 -8.21
C LEU A 70 -14.37 7.35 -7.79
N ASP A 71 -14.69 8.46 -8.45
CA ASP A 71 -16.00 9.10 -8.32
C ASP A 71 -17.07 8.39 -9.16
N GLU A 72 -18.31 8.89 -9.12
CA GLU A 72 -19.44 8.34 -9.89
C GLU A 72 -19.22 8.36 -11.41
N LYS A 73 -18.31 9.20 -11.90
CA LYS A 73 -17.92 9.29 -13.32
C LYS A 73 -16.71 8.41 -13.66
N GLY A 74 -16.15 7.72 -12.67
CA GLY A 74 -14.93 6.92 -12.79
C GLY A 74 -13.65 7.76 -12.89
N GLU A 75 -13.67 9.02 -12.47
CA GLU A 75 -12.48 9.85 -12.33
C GLU A 75 -11.73 9.52 -11.04
N PHE A 76 -10.40 9.59 -11.09
CA PHE A 76 -9.58 9.30 -9.92
C PHE A 76 -9.71 10.43 -8.88
N VAL A 77 -10.04 10.05 -7.65
CA VAL A 77 -10.10 10.96 -6.50
C VAL A 77 -9.01 10.53 -5.51
N GLY A 78 -7.99 11.38 -5.38
CA GLY A 78 -6.92 11.17 -4.41
C GLY A 78 -7.40 11.42 -2.98
N MET A 79 -6.68 10.85 -2.01
CA MET A 79 -6.85 11.13 -0.59
C MET A 79 -5.72 12.03 -0.11
N ASP A 80 -5.96 12.77 0.99
CA ASP A 80 -4.93 13.54 1.64
C ASP A 80 -3.84 12.65 2.24
N ALA A 81 -2.68 13.24 2.51
CA ALA A 81 -1.53 12.50 3.00
C ALA A 81 -1.65 12.08 4.47
N ALA A 82 -2.58 12.63 5.26
CA ALA A 82 -2.82 12.17 6.62
C ALA A 82 -3.62 10.85 6.61
N ARG A 83 -4.55 10.68 5.67
CA ARG A 83 -5.28 9.43 5.47
C ARG A 83 -4.50 8.39 4.66
N PHE A 84 -3.73 8.83 3.65
CA PHE A 84 -2.92 7.97 2.78
C PHE A 84 -1.45 8.42 2.72
N PRO A 85 -0.63 8.11 3.74
CA PRO A 85 0.74 8.63 3.88
C PRO A 85 1.81 7.86 3.10
N VAL A 86 1.45 6.99 2.14
CA VAL A 86 2.41 6.08 1.45
C VAL A 86 3.54 6.82 0.73
N PHE A 87 3.30 8.06 0.32
CA PHE A 87 4.30 8.92 -0.31
C PHE A 87 4.76 10.07 0.60
N ASN A 88 4.62 9.93 1.92
CA ASN A 88 4.87 10.97 2.92
C ASN A 88 4.02 12.24 2.68
N ALA A 89 4.28 13.29 3.46
CA ALA A 89 3.63 14.58 3.37
C ALA A 89 4.62 15.74 3.52
N GLY A 90 4.18 16.95 3.17
CA GLY A 90 4.93 18.19 3.41
C GLY A 90 6.31 18.20 2.72
N PRO A 91 7.33 18.82 3.35
CA PRO A 91 8.69 18.91 2.79
C PRO A 91 9.38 17.56 2.53
N ARG A 92 8.85 16.47 3.09
CA ARG A 92 9.38 15.11 2.92
C ARG A 92 8.54 14.25 1.97
N THR A 93 7.64 14.87 1.21
CA THR A 93 6.86 14.18 0.16
C THR A 93 7.80 13.50 -0.83
N CYS A 94 7.48 12.26 -1.19
CA CYS A 94 8.27 11.45 -2.10
C CYS A 94 8.31 12.07 -3.50
N MET A 95 9.48 12.59 -3.89
CA MET A 95 9.71 13.13 -5.24
C MET A 95 9.54 12.07 -6.34
N GLY A 96 9.70 10.79 -5.99
CA GLY A 96 9.55 9.67 -6.91
C GLY A 96 8.10 9.24 -7.19
N LYS A 97 7.09 9.84 -6.54
CA LYS A 97 5.68 9.42 -6.62
C LYS A 97 5.19 9.25 -8.06
N GLU A 98 5.34 10.27 -8.89
CA GLU A 98 4.83 10.25 -10.27
C GLU A 98 5.56 9.22 -11.13
N MET A 99 6.90 9.14 -10.98
CA MET A 99 7.72 8.14 -11.66
C MET A 99 7.32 6.71 -11.26
N ALA A 100 7.10 6.47 -9.96
CA ALA A 100 6.69 5.18 -9.44
C ALA A 100 5.35 4.74 -10.05
N TYR A 101 4.36 5.64 -10.11
CA TYR A 101 3.08 5.35 -10.77
C TYR A 101 3.23 5.02 -12.25
N VAL A 102 4.07 5.74 -12.99
CA VAL A 102 4.34 5.44 -14.40
C VAL A 102 4.94 4.03 -14.54
N GLN A 103 5.96 3.69 -13.76
CA GLN A 103 6.63 2.40 -13.82
C GLN A 103 5.69 1.24 -13.42
N MET A 104 4.96 1.37 -12.31
CA MET A 104 3.99 0.35 -11.87
C MET A 104 2.89 0.14 -12.91
N LYS A 105 2.35 1.22 -13.49
CA LYS A 105 1.35 1.12 -14.57
C LYS A 105 1.92 0.41 -15.79
N ALA A 106 3.14 0.73 -16.20
CA ALA A 106 3.79 0.12 -17.36
C ALA A 106 3.98 -1.40 -17.16
N VAL A 107 4.52 -1.81 -16.01
CA VAL A 107 4.72 -3.23 -15.68
C VAL A 107 3.39 -3.96 -15.58
N ALA A 108 2.45 -3.45 -14.79
CA ALA A 108 1.15 -4.08 -14.60
C ALA A 108 0.40 -4.23 -15.93
N ALA A 109 0.31 -3.15 -16.73
CA ALA A 109 -0.33 -3.19 -18.04
C ALA A 109 0.34 -4.19 -19.00
N ALA A 110 1.68 -4.28 -18.99
CA ALA A 110 2.42 -5.20 -19.84
C ALA A 110 2.15 -6.67 -19.49
N VAL A 111 2.02 -6.99 -18.19
CA VAL A 111 1.73 -8.32 -17.67
C VAL A 111 0.26 -8.69 -17.89
N ILE A 112 -0.68 -7.91 -17.36
CA ILE A 112 -2.12 -8.26 -17.36
C ILE A 112 -2.72 -8.31 -18.77
N ARG A 113 -2.17 -7.54 -19.71
CA ARG A 113 -2.60 -7.55 -21.13
C ARG A 113 -2.26 -8.88 -21.81
N ARG A 114 -1.14 -9.51 -21.44
CA ARG A 114 -0.59 -10.68 -22.14
C ARG A 114 -0.82 -11.99 -21.38
N PHE A 115 -0.98 -11.90 -20.07
CA PHE A 115 -1.06 -13.07 -19.20
C PHE A 115 -2.28 -12.99 -18.28
N ARG A 116 -2.86 -14.16 -17.99
CA ARG A 116 -3.66 -14.41 -16.81
C ARG A 116 -2.70 -14.87 -15.71
N VAL A 117 -2.69 -14.14 -14.61
CA VAL A 117 -1.88 -14.45 -13.43
C VAL A 117 -2.74 -15.29 -12.49
N GLU A 118 -2.29 -16.50 -12.17
CA GLU A 118 -2.94 -17.39 -11.21
C GLU A 118 -1.99 -17.60 -10.04
N VAL A 119 -2.42 -17.27 -8.81
CA VAL A 119 -1.61 -17.54 -7.61
C VAL A 119 -1.50 -19.05 -7.43
N ALA A 120 -0.29 -19.57 -7.32
CA ALA A 120 -0.09 -20.98 -7.00
C ALA A 120 -0.41 -21.20 -5.52
N ALA A 121 -1.04 -22.33 -5.18
CA ALA A 121 -1.27 -22.68 -3.78
C ALA A 121 0.06 -22.63 -3.02
N LEU A 122 0.11 -21.85 -1.93
CA LEU A 122 1.27 -21.81 -1.06
C LEU A 122 1.30 -23.14 -0.30
N GLU A 123 2.36 -23.92 -0.44
CA GLU A 123 2.50 -25.25 0.18
C GLU A 123 2.48 -25.24 1.72
N HIS A 124 2.50 -24.06 2.35
CA HIS A 124 2.51 -23.89 3.80
C HIS A 124 1.13 -24.02 4.47
N SER A 125 0.05 -24.10 3.71
CA SER A 125 -1.29 -24.39 4.22
C SER A 125 -1.69 -25.79 3.78
N GLY A 126 -1.61 -26.76 4.71
CA GLY A 126 -1.96 -28.18 4.50
C GLY A 126 -3.45 -28.46 4.22
N GLY A 127 -4.11 -27.63 3.42
CA GLY A 127 -5.54 -27.67 3.14
C GLY A 127 -5.98 -26.97 1.84
N GLY A 128 -5.08 -26.70 0.89
CA GLY A 128 -5.46 -26.16 -0.43
C GLY A 128 -5.94 -24.70 -0.46
N GLU A 129 -5.99 -24.02 0.68
CA GLU A 129 -6.27 -22.59 0.77
C GLU A 129 -4.99 -21.77 0.53
N VAL A 130 -5.13 -20.66 -0.21
CA VAL A 130 -4.06 -19.66 -0.36
C VAL A 130 -3.87 -18.98 0.99
N SER A 131 -2.81 -19.33 1.71
CA SER A 131 -2.43 -18.63 2.95
C SER A 131 -1.99 -17.20 2.65
N VAL A 132 -2.19 -16.29 3.61
CA VAL A 132 -1.63 -14.94 3.53
C VAL A 132 -0.10 -15.06 3.61
N PRO A 133 0.67 -14.49 2.66
CA PRO A 133 2.12 -14.58 2.70
C PRO A 133 2.71 -14.03 4.00
N GLU A 134 3.66 -14.75 4.59
CA GLU A 134 4.51 -14.21 5.63
C GLU A 134 5.35 -13.05 5.07
N HIS A 135 5.70 -12.08 5.92
CA HIS A 135 6.56 -10.97 5.53
C HIS A 135 7.96 -11.15 6.14
N GLU A 136 8.97 -10.69 5.41
CA GLU A 136 10.34 -10.66 5.89
C GLU A 136 10.55 -9.44 6.81
N MET A 137 11.32 -9.62 7.89
CA MET A 137 11.75 -8.50 8.72
C MET A 137 12.77 -7.66 7.95
N SER A 138 12.29 -6.58 7.33
CA SER A 138 13.00 -5.78 6.34
C SER A 138 12.48 -4.34 6.36
N ILE A 139 13.28 -3.39 5.89
CA ILE A 139 12.86 -1.98 5.75
C ILE A 139 11.62 -1.88 4.85
N THR A 140 11.60 -2.65 3.77
CA THR A 140 10.43 -2.77 2.90
C THR A 140 9.57 -3.98 3.26
N LEU A 141 8.25 -3.84 3.09
CA LEU A 141 7.25 -4.88 3.32
C LEU A 141 7.31 -5.95 2.21
N ARG A 142 8.29 -6.85 2.32
CA ARG A 142 8.53 -7.94 1.35
C ARG A 142 7.89 -9.23 1.82
N MET A 143 7.28 -9.96 0.89
CA MET A 143 6.80 -11.32 1.15
C MET A 143 7.99 -12.28 1.26
N LYS A 144 8.05 -13.04 2.35
CA LYS A 144 9.06 -14.06 2.58
C LYS A 144 8.89 -15.17 1.53
N GLY A 145 9.93 -15.42 0.74
CA GLY A 145 9.88 -16.38 -0.37
C GLY A 145 9.09 -15.91 -1.60
N GLY A 146 8.59 -14.67 -1.62
CA GLY A 146 7.81 -14.10 -2.72
C GLY A 146 6.39 -14.67 -2.84
N LEU A 147 5.74 -14.38 -3.97
CA LEU A 147 4.41 -14.90 -4.32
C LEU A 147 4.51 -15.77 -5.57
N PRO A 148 4.57 -17.11 -5.45
CA PRO A 148 4.56 -18.01 -6.58
C PRO A 148 3.29 -17.83 -7.43
N VAL A 149 3.47 -17.56 -8.71
CA VAL A 149 2.36 -17.39 -9.66
C VAL A 149 2.60 -18.21 -10.93
N ARG A 150 1.51 -18.71 -11.50
CA ARG A 150 1.48 -19.31 -12.84
C ARG A 150 0.98 -18.28 -13.84
N LEU A 151 1.75 -18.06 -14.90
CA LEU A 151 1.36 -17.17 -15.98
C LEU A 151 0.83 -17.99 -17.16
N LYS A 152 -0.45 -17.79 -17.50
CA LYS A 152 -1.05 -18.36 -18.72
C LYS A 152 -1.17 -17.26 -19.76
N ARG A 153 -0.60 -17.46 -20.94
CA ARG A 153 -0.74 -16.50 -22.05
C ARG A 153 -2.23 -16.36 -22.40
N ARG A 154 -2.72 -15.12 -22.49
CA ARG A 154 -4.07 -14.85 -23.01
C ARG A 154 -4.04 -15.12 -24.52
N MET A 155 -4.90 -16.02 -24.99
CA MET A 155 -5.17 -16.15 -26.42
C MET A 155 -5.93 -14.89 -26.86
N LYS A 156 -5.57 -14.35 -28.03
CA LYS A 156 -6.21 -13.14 -28.59
C LYS A 156 -7.67 -13.39 -28.89
#